data_AF-A0A480A2S7-F1
#
_entry.id   AF-A0A480A2S7-F1
#
_cell.length_a   1.000
_cell.length_b   1.000
_cell.length_c   1.000
_cell.angle_alpha   90.00
_cell.angle_beta   90.00
_cell.angle_gamma   90.00
#
_symmetry.space_group_name_H-M   'P 1'
#
loop_
_entity.id
_entity.type
_entity.pdbx_description
1 polymer ?
#
loop_
_entity_poly.entity_id
_entity_poly.type
_entity_poly.pdbx_seq_one_letter_code
_entity_poly.pdbx_strand_id
1 'polypeptide(L)'
;MEMVDTPINNSQDLLTTGSKSKNEAGLAPLLLTLLELVRQLMEAQVIRRMERECLSELELERAAESLQKLEEQILHLCEIFEINPEELNVNLGDFGTLLPHPGSYYPGEPSNNPSILELLDRLLNTGIVVEGEVDIGIAQLDLIHAKLQLVLTSKPIGSIKSEATYPS
;
A
#
# COMPACT_ATOMS: atom_id res chain seq x y z
N MET A 1 59.57 2.56 -44.63
CA MET A 1 59.97 2.96 -43.27
C MET A 1 58.76 3.65 -42.67
N GLU A 2 58.18 3.01 -41.65
CA GLU A 2 57.16 3.48 -40.68
C GLU A 2 55.81 4.00 -41.21
N MET A 3 54.77 3.14 -41.26
CA MET A 3 53.80 2.73 -40.20
C MET A 3 52.60 3.71 -40.17
N VAL A 4 51.47 3.43 -40.84
CA VAL A 4 50.35 2.56 -40.40
C VAL A 4 49.79 3.01 -39.04
N ASP A 5 48.70 3.77 -39.05
CA ASP A 5 47.39 3.27 -38.60
C ASP A 5 46.29 4.35 -38.62
N THR A 6 45.14 3.96 -39.15
CA THR A 6 43.79 4.43 -38.78
C THR A 6 42.87 3.24 -39.08
N PRO A 7 41.63 3.15 -38.56
CA PRO A 7 40.95 3.84 -37.46
C PRO A 7 40.10 2.87 -36.57
N ILE A 8 40.02 2.97 -35.24
CA ILE A 8 38.93 2.25 -34.50
C ILE A 8 38.45 3.01 -33.24
N ASN A 9 37.17 3.37 -33.29
CA ASN A 9 36.25 3.61 -32.17
C ASN A 9 36.34 2.53 -31.09
N ASN A 10 36.46 2.89 -29.81
CA ASN A 10 35.82 2.09 -28.76
C ASN A 10 35.63 2.89 -27.46
N SER A 11 34.35 3.11 -27.19
CA SER A 11 33.73 3.22 -25.88
C SER A 11 34.33 2.21 -24.90
N GLN A 12 34.88 2.72 -23.79
CA GLN A 12 35.11 2.10 -22.48
C GLN A 12 35.73 3.23 -21.64
N ASP A 13 35.09 3.78 -20.62
CA ASP A 13 34.73 3.03 -19.41
C ASP A 13 33.57 3.68 -18.64
N LEU A 14 32.42 3.86 -19.30
CA LEU A 14 31.12 4.04 -18.64
C LEU A 14 30.64 2.69 -18.08
N LEU A 15 31.47 2.00 -17.29
CA LEU A 15 31.12 0.75 -16.63
C LEU A 15 31.94 0.60 -15.34
N THR A 16 31.87 1.56 -14.42
CA THR A 16 32.02 1.23 -12.99
C THR A 16 30.75 0.52 -12.52
N THR A 17 30.72 -0.76 -12.86
CA THR A 17 30.44 -1.88 -11.96
C THR A 17 29.67 -1.53 -10.68
N GLY A 18 28.45 -2.05 -10.61
CA GLY A 18 27.82 -2.33 -9.34
C GLY A 18 26.38 -1.87 -9.28
N SER A 19 25.50 -2.45 -10.09
CA SER A 19 24.21 -2.83 -9.53
C SER A 19 24.53 -3.75 -8.35
N LYS A 20 24.71 -3.17 -7.16
CA LYS A 20 24.68 -3.93 -5.91
C LYS A 20 23.36 -4.67 -6.00
N SER A 21 23.45 -5.96 -6.25
CA SER A 21 22.31 -6.85 -6.20
C SER A 21 21.73 -6.65 -4.81
N LYS A 22 20.65 -5.86 -4.71
CA LYS A 22 19.97 -5.44 -3.48
C LYS A 22 19.18 -6.64 -2.93
N ASN A 23 19.80 -7.82 -2.92
CA ASN A 23 19.15 -9.10 -2.70
C ASN A 23 18.91 -9.35 -1.21
N GLU A 24 19.67 -8.69 -0.33
CA GLU A 24 19.45 -8.76 1.12
C GLU A 24 18.26 -7.89 1.56
N ALA A 25 17.88 -6.88 0.78
CA ALA A 25 16.73 -6.03 1.04
C ALA A 25 15.57 -6.22 0.05
N GLY A 26 15.59 -7.23 -0.82
CA GLY A 26 14.67 -7.31 -1.98
C GLY A 26 13.19 -7.30 -1.65
N LEU A 27 12.81 -7.71 -0.43
CA LEU A 27 11.43 -7.74 0.06
C LEU A 27 11.15 -6.76 1.20
N ALA A 28 12.19 -6.22 1.86
CA ALA A 28 12.00 -5.36 3.03
C ALA A 28 11.24 -4.05 2.69
N PRO A 29 11.59 -3.30 1.63
CA PRO A 29 10.82 -2.13 1.21
C PRO A 29 9.37 -2.50 0.88
N LEU A 30 9.13 -3.61 0.17
CA LEU A 30 7.78 -4.01 -0.21
C LEU A 30 6.90 -4.32 1.02
N LEU A 31 7.46 -5.04 2.00
CA LEU A 31 6.76 -5.33 3.24
C LEU A 31 6.51 -4.05 4.06
N LEU A 32 7.50 -3.16 4.16
CA LEU A 32 7.36 -1.89 4.88
C LEU A 32 6.34 -0.97 4.20
N THR A 33 6.32 -0.94 2.87
CA THR A 33 5.28 -0.27 2.07
C THR A 33 3.90 -0.81 2.39
N LEU A 34 3.75 -2.15 2.48
CA LEU A 34 2.47 -2.76 2.83
C LEU A 34 2.06 -2.43 4.28
N LEU A 35 3.01 -2.48 5.21
CA LEU A 35 2.76 -2.12 6.61
C LEU A 35 2.34 -0.65 6.74
N GLU A 36 2.98 0.25 6.00
CA GLU A 36 2.63 1.67 5.99
C GLU A 36 1.24 1.91 5.37
N LEU A 37 0.91 1.21 4.28
CA LEU A 37 -0.44 1.22 3.71
C LEU A 37 -1.49 0.79 4.73
N VAL A 38 -1.23 -0.31 5.47
CA VAL A 38 -2.15 -0.79 6.51
C VAL A 38 -2.25 0.20 7.67
N ARG A 39 -1.13 0.77 8.13
CA ARG A 39 -1.11 1.78 9.21
C ARG A 39 -1.99 2.98 8.85
N GLN A 40 -1.78 3.56 7.67
CA GLN A 40 -2.55 4.72 7.20
C GLN A 40 -4.03 4.37 6.95
N LEU A 41 -4.33 3.15 6.50
CA LEU A 41 -5.71 2.69 6.34
C LEU A 41 -6.41 2.54 7.70
N MET A 42 -5.73 2.02 8.71
CA MET A 42 -6.25 1.94 10.07
C MET A 42 -6.49 3.34 10.66
N GLU A 43 -5.56 4.27 10.44
CA GLU A 43 -5.71 5.68 10.81
C GLU A 43 -6.95 6.31 10.15
N ALA A 44 -7.14 6.06 8.85
CA ALA A 44 -8.33 6.52 8.13
C ALA A 44 -9.63 5.99 8.74
N GLN A 45 -9.66 4.72 9.14
CA GLN A 45 -10.82 4.14 9.80
C GLN A 45 -11.07 4.72 11.20
N VAL A 46 -10.01 5.07 11.95
CA VAL A 46 -10.13 5.73 13.26
C VAL A 46 -10.77 7.11 13.09
N ILE A 47 -10.27 7.93 12.15
CA ILE A 47 -10.82 9.26 11.85
C ILE A 47 -12.31 9.15 11.47
N ARG A 48 -12.66 8.24 10.57
CA ARG A 48 -14.06 8.04 10.16
C ARG A 48 -14.97 7.60 11.30
N ARG A 49 -14.47 6.78 12.23
CA ARG A 49 -15.27 6.33 13.38
C ARG A 49 -15.38 7.40 14.46
N MET A 50 -14.36 8.25 14.60
CA MET A 50 -14.41 9.46 15.42
C MET A 50 -15.48 10.42 14.91
N GLU A 51 -15.50 10.75 13.63
CA GLU A 51 -16.50 11.64 13.01
C GLU A 51 -17.94 11.13 13.17
N ARG A 52 -18.11 9.81 13.30
CA ARG A 52 -19.41 9.16 13.50
C ARG A 52 -19.76 8.95 14.97
N GLU A 53 -18.95 9.46 15.90
CA GLU A 53 -19.09 9.27 17.35
C GLU A 53 -19.19 7.78 17.75
N CYS A 54 -18.57 6.90 16.95
CA CYS A 54 -18.60 5.45 17.12
C CYS A 54 -17.44 4.91 17.97
N LEU A 55 -16.60 5.80 18.49
CA LEU A 55 -15.49 5.49 19.40
C LEU A 55 -15.64 6.35 20.64
N SER A 56 -15.50 5.74 21.82
CA SER A 56 -15.32 6.50 23.06
C SER A 56 -13.97 7.23 23.06
N GLU A 57 -13.84 8.30 23.83
CA GLU A 57 -12.56 9.04 23.98
C GLU A 57 -11.40 8.12 24.38
N LEU A 58 -11.66 7.14 25.26
CA LEU A 58 -10.65 6.17 25.68
C LEU A 58 -10.24 5.23 24.54
N GLU A 59 -11.17 4.79 23.70
CA GLU A 59 -10.85 3.95 22.53
C GLU A 59 -10.08 4.73 21.48
N LEU A 60 -10.41 6.01 21.29
CA LEU A 60 -9.70 6.90 20.37
C LEU A 60 -8.26 7.12 20.82
N GLU A 61 -8.04 7.43 22.10
CA GLU A 61 -6.70 7.62 22.68
C GLU A 61 -5.86 6.36 22.52
N ARG A 62 -6.43 5.18 22.84
CA ARG A 62 -5.74 3.91 22.68
C ARG A 62 -5.40 3.59 21.23
N ALA A 63 -6.28 3.95 20.29
CA ALA A 63 -6.04 3.77 18.87
C ALA A 63 -4.90 4.69 18.38
N ALA A 64 -4.93 5.96 18.80
CA ALA A 64 -3.88 6.93 18.49
C ALA A 64 -2.50 6.48 19.01
N GLU A 65 -2.43 6.08 20.29
CA GLU A 65 -1.19 5.56 20.90
C GLU A 65 -0.67 4.32 20.17
N SER A 66 -1.57 3.40 19.78
CA SER A 66 -1.19 2.17 19.07
C SER A 66 -0.68 2.46 17.66
N LEU A 67 -1.30 3.40 16.94
CA LEU A 67 -0.89 3.80 15.59
C LEU A 67 0.45 4.53 15.62
N GLN A 68 0.68 5.40 16.62
CA GLN A 68 1.95 6.08 16.82
C GLN A 68 3.09 5.09 17.07
N LYS A 69 2.87 4.10 17.94
CA LYS A 69 3.87 3.03 18.17
C LYS A 69 4.17 2.23 16.90
N LEU A 70 3.15 1.94 16.09
CA LEU A 70 3.36 1.25 14.81
C LEU A 70 4.17 2.10 13.83
N GLU A 71 3.91 3.41 13.76
CA GLU A 71 4.69 4.36 12.96
C GLU A 71 6.16 4.38 13.40
N GLU A 72 6.42 4.52 14.70
CA GLU A 72 7.77 4.50 15.28
C GLU A 72 8.52 3.21 14.92
N GLN A 73 7.83 2.06 14.97
CA GLN A 73 8.40 0.77 14.59
C GLN A 73 8.73 0.69 13.10
N ILE A 74 7.85 1.19 12.22
CA ILE A 74 8.08 1.24 10.77
C ILE A 74 9.28 2.14 10.46
N LEU A 75 9.38 3.31 11.09
CA LEU A 75 10.50 4.23 10.90
C LEU A 75 11.82 3.60 11.37
N HIS A 76 11.83 2.96 12.54
CA HIS A 76 13.01 2.26 13.03
C HIS A 76 13.44 1.09 12.12
N LEU A 77 12.48 0.34 11.54
CA LEU A 77 12.79 -0.68 10.54
C LEU A 77 13.36 -0.07 9.25
N CYS A 78 12.83 1.08 8.81
CA CYS A 78 13.37 1.80 7.66
C CYS A 78 14.83 2.20 7.90
N GLU A 79 15.18 2.68 9.09
CA GLU A 79 16.57 2.98 9.49
C GLU A 79 17.46 1.74 9.42
N ILE A 80 17.02 0.61 9.99
CA ILE A 80 17.78 -0.65 9.98
C ILE A 80 18.07 -1.12 8.55
N PHE A 81 17.11 -0.96 7.63
CA PHE A 81 17.24 -1.41 6.26
C PHE A 81 17.79 -0.33 5.30
N GLU A 82 18.19 0.84 5.82
CA GLU A 82 18.67 1.99 5.05
C GLU A 82 17.69 2.43 3.95
N ILE A 83 16.39 2.41 4.26
CA ILE A 83 15.30 2.80 3.36
C ILE A 83 14.81 4.19 3.77
N ASN A 84 14.73 5.12 2.81
CA ASN A 84 14.06 6.40 3.06
C ASN A 84 12.54 6.16 3.14
N PRO A 85 11.82 6.64 4.18
CA PRO A 85 10.35 6.52 4.27
C PRO A 85 9.60 6.99 3.02
N GLU A 86 10.13 7.98 2.28
CA GLU A 86 9.54 8.45 1.02
C GLU A 86 9.57 7.37 -0.08
N GLU A 87 10.53 6.45 -0.04
CA GLU A 87 10.62 5.30 -0.96
C GLU A 87 9.56 4.24 -0.70
N LEU A 88 8.87 4.28 0.45
CA LEU A 88 7.76 3.37 0.71
C LEU A 88 6.56 3.65 -0.20
N ASN A 89 6.45 4.87 -0.75
CA ASN A 89 5.36 5.20 -1.64
C ASN A 89 5.64 4.74 -3.08
N VAL A 90 4.95 3.68 -3.49
CA VAL A 90 5.08 3.10 -4.83
C VAL A 90 4.22 3.86 -5.83
N ASN A 91 4.81 4.25 -6.96
CA ASN A 91 4.10 4.79 -8.11
C ASN A 91 3.59 3.65 -9.00
N LEU A 92 2.30 3.67 -9.33
CA LEU A 92 1.60 2.63 -10.11
C LEU A 92 1.30 3.09 -11.54
N GLY A 93 1.97 4.14 -12.03
CA GLY A 93 1.74 4.73 -13.34
C GLY A 93 0.37 5.39 -13.43
N ASP A 94 -0.44 4.94 -14.38
CA ASP A 94 -1.77 5.50 -14.67
C ASP A 94 -2.79 5.31 -13.53
N PHE A 95 -2.50 4.42 -12.57
CA PHE A 95 -3.35 4.17 -11.40
C PHE A 95 -3.02 5.08 -10.19
N GLY A 96 -2.06 5.99 -10.32
CA GLY A 96 -1.65 6.90 -9.25
C GLY A 96 -0.59 6.32 -8.33
N THR A 97 -0.63 6.70 -7.05
CA THR A 97 0.33 6.24 -6.03
C THR A 97 -0.32 5.25 -5.06
N LEU A 98 0.48 4.44 -4.38
CA LEU A 98 -0.05 3.54 -3.36
C LEU A 98 -0.54 4.34 -2.15
N LEU A 99 0.30 5.25 -1.67
CA LEU A 99 0.04 6.13 -0.53
C LEU A 99 -0.22 7.56 -1.03
N PRO A 100 -1.07 8.33 -0.34
CA PRO A 100 -1.21 9.75 -0.62
C PRO A 100 0.08 10.52 -0.30
N HIS A 101 0.22 11.71 -0.87
CA HIS A 101 1.31 12.61 -0.47
C HIS A 101 1.03 13.14 0.96
N PRO A 102 2.07 13.32 1.80
CA PRO A 102 1.89 13.88 3.14
C PRO A 102 1.07 15.18 3.11
N GLY A 103 0.02 15.25 3.93
CA GLY A 103 -0.88 16.41 4.02
C GLY A 103 -1.91 16.56 2.89
N SER A 104 -1.95 15.66 1.90
CA SER A 104 -2.90 15.72 0.78
C SER A 104 -4.17 14.87 0.95
N TYR A 105 -4.24 14.09 2.04
CA TYR A 105 -5.32 13.13 2.25
C TYR A 105 -5.99 13.34 3.60
N TYR A 106 -7.32 13.42 3.55
CA TYR A 106 -8.19 13.35 4.71
C TYR A 106 -9.31 12.35 4.38
N PRO A 107 -9.59 11.36 5.24
CA PRO A 107 -10.58 10.31 4.94
C PRO A 107 -11.95 10.90 4.60
N GLY A 108 -12.50 10.55 3.45
CA GLY A 108 -13.81 11.05 2.99
C GLY A 108 -13.74 12.28 2.10
N GLU A 109 -12.61 12.98 2.08
CA GLU A 109 -12.39 14.11 1.17
C GLU A 109 -11.69 13.63 -0.12
N PRO A 110 -12.12 14.08 -1.30
CA PRO A 110 -11.43 13.80 -2.54
C PRO A 110 -10.10 14.53 -2.61
N SER A 111 -9.04 13.83 -3.03
CA SER A 111 -7.74 14.44 -3.34
C SER A 111 -7.59 14.70 -4.84
N ASN A 112 -6.68 15.61 -5.22
CA ASN A 112 -6.40 15.91 -6.62
C ASN A 112 -5.51 14.84 -7.29
N ASN A 113 -4.83 14.02 -6.49
CA ASN A 113 -3.93 12.94 -6.91
C ASN A 113 -4.40 11.62 -6.29
N PRO A 114 -5.20 10.81 -7.02
CA PRO A 114 -5.80 9.61 -6.46
C PRO A 114 -4.75 8.60 -6.00
N SER A 115 -4.99 7.98 -4.85
CA SER A 115 -4.15 6.90 -4.31
C SER A 115 -4.93 5.62 -4.08
N ILE A 116 -4.24 4.47 -4.07
CA ILE A 116 -4.85 3.19 -3.70
C ILE A 116 -5.42 3.24 -2.30
N LEU A 117 -4.74 3.92 -1.36
CA LEU A 117 -5.28 4.12 -0.03
C LEU A 117 -6.62 4.86 -0.05
N GLU A 118 -6.75 5.95 -0.81
CA GLU A 118 -8.01 6.70 -0.94
C GLU A 118 -9.12 5.80 -1.53
N LEU A 119 -8.78 4.97 -2.51
CA LEU A 119 -9.70 3.97 -3.04
C LEU A 119 -10.11 2.97 -1.96
N LEU A 120 -9.15 2.33 -1.28
CA LEU A 120 -9.41 1.33 -0.24
C LEU A 120 -10.24 1.89 0.91
N ASP A 121 -9.96 3.12 1.34
CA ASP A 121 -10.75 3.83 2.34
C ASP A 121 -12.21 4.03 1.89
N ARG A 122 -12.41 4.50 0.64
CA ARG A 122 -13.74 4.62 0.04
C ARG A 122 -14.46 3.27 -0.06
N LEU A 123 -13.77 2.22 -0.49
CA LEU A 123 -14.30 0.87 -0.62
C LEU A 123 -14.72 0.30 0.75
N LEU A 124 -13.87 0.43 1.79
CA LEU A 124 -14.17 0.02 3.15
C LEU A 124 -15.35 0.77 3.77
N ASN A 125 -15.51 2.03 3.38
CA ASN A 125 -16.63 2.85 3.81
C ASN A 125 -17.94 2.46 3.13
N THR A 126 -17.92 2.23 1.81
CA THR A 126 -19.12 1.87 1.04
C THR A 126 -19.53 0.41 1.21
N GLY A 127 -18.60 -0.47 1.57
CA GLY A 127 -18.87 -1.90 1.74
C GLY A 127 -18.95 -2.59 0.39
N ILE A 128 -17.80 -2.85 -0.22
CA ILE A 128 -17.71 -3.43 -1.57
C ILE A 128 -17.20 -4.87 -1.50
N VAL A 129 -17.90 -5.75 -2.22
CA VAL A 129 -17.51 -7.14 -2.48
C VAL A 129 -16.95 -7.18 -3.90
N VAL A 130 -15.68 -7.54 -4.02
CA VAL A 130 -15.01 -7.75 -5.31
C VAL A 130 -14.78 -9.24 -5.48
N GLU A 131 -15.35 -9.81 -6.54
CA GLU A 131 -15.01 -11.15 -7.03
C GLU A 131 -14.30 -10.99 -8.37
N GLY A 132 -13.08 -11.52 -8.46
CA GLY A 132 -12.25 -11.51 -9.64
C GLY A 132 -11.62 -12.87 -9.89
N GLU A 133 -11.41 -13.18 -11.16
CA GLU A 133 -10.72 -14.36 -11.64
C GLU A 133 -9.74 -13.93 -12.73
N VAL A 134 -8.50 -14.38 -12.63
CA VAL A 134 -7.42 -14.08 -13.57
C VAL A 134 -6.70 -15.38 -13.91
N ASP A 135 -6.62 -15.67 -15.20
CA ASP A 135 -5.81 -16.76 -15.74
C ASP A 135 -4.56 -16.18 -16.40
N ILE A 136 -3.39 -16.55 -15.90
CA ILE A 136 -2.09 -16.12 -16.40
C ILE A 136 -1.44 -17.30 -17.11
N GLY A 137 -1.18 -17.13 -18.41
CA GLY A 137 -0.68 -18.20 -19.27
C GLY A 137 0.41 -17.76 -20.23
N ILE A 138 1.10 -18.73 -20.84
CA ILE A 138 2.06 -18.53 -21.93
C ILE A 138 1.80 -19.60 -23.00
N ALA A 139 1.83 -19.21 -24.28
CA ALA A 139 1.71 -20.13 -25.42
C ALA A 139 0.46 -21.03 -25.39
N GLN A 140 -0.73 -20.43 -25.23
CA GLN A 140 -2.01 -21.13 -25.10
C GLN A 140 -2.10 -22.12 -23.91
N LEU A 141 -1.23 -21.97 -22.91
CA LEU A 141 -1.32 -22.71 -21.66
C LEU A 141 -1.66 -21.75 -20.52
N ASP A 142 -2.79 -21.97 -19.88
CA ASP A 142 -3.14 -21.30 -18.62
C ASP A 142 -2.33 -21.95 -17.49
N LEU A 143 -1.32 -21.24 -17.00
CA LEU A 143 -0.35 -21.78 -16.04
C LEU A 143 -0.75 -21.46 -14.59
N ILE A 144 -1.45 -20.34 -14.39
CA ILE A 144 -1.81 -19.84 -13.07
C ILE A 144 -3.26 -19.34 -13.13
N HIS A 145 -4.15 -19.96 -12.35
CA HIS A 145 -5.50 -19.47 -12.13
C HIS A 145 -5.54 -18.78 -10.76
N ALA A 146 -5.91 -17.51 -10.73
CA ALA A 146 -5.95 -16.68 -9.54
C ALA A 146 -7.38 -16.19 -9.31
N LYS A 147 -8.07 -16.77 -8.31
CA LYS A 147 -9.37 -16.29 -7.85
C LYS A 147 -9.19 -15.34 -6.68
N LEU A 148 -9.62 -14.10 -6.83
CA LEU A 148 -9.60 -13.07 -5.79
C LEU A 148 -11.03 -12.79 -5.32
N GLN A 149 -11.35 -13.19 -4.08
CA GLN A 149 -12.57 -12.73 -3.39
C GLN A 149 -12.15 -11.80 -2.26
N LEU A 150 -12.49 -10.52 -2.40
CA LEU A 150 -12.16 -9.48 -1.44
C LEU A 150 -13.45 -8.85 -0.91
N VAL A 151 -13.67 -8.98 0.40
CA VAL A 151 -14.77 -8.31 1.12
C VAL A 151 -14.16 -7.23 2.01
N LEU A 152 -14.41 -5.96 1.67
CA LEU A 152 -13.95 -4.81 2.45
C LEU A 152 -15.14 -4.15 3.15
N THR A 153 -15.23 -4.27 4.47
CA THR A 153 -16.25 -3.61 5.29
C THR A 153 -15.68 -3.03 6.57
N SER A 154 -16.09 -1.80 6.92
CA SER A 154 -15.75 -1.14 8.19
C SER A 154 -16.63 -1.60 9.37
N LYS A 155 -17.69 -2.39 9.12
CA LYS A 155 -18.59 -2.99 10.12
C LYS A 155 -18.37 -4.50 10.25
N PRO A 156 -18.38 -5.08 11.46
CA PRO A 156 -18.25 -6.52 11.64
C PRO A 156 -19.39 -7.25 10.93
N ILE A 157 -19.06 -8.35 10.24
CA ILE A 157 -19.98 -9.19 9.44
C ILE A 157 -21.04 -9.96 10.28
N GLY A 158 -21.23 -9.60 11.55
CA GLY A 158 -22.00 -10.37 12.55
C GLY A 158 -23.14 -9.65 13.28
N SER A 159 -23.65 -8.51 12.80
CA SER A 159 -24.77 -7.81 13.46
C SER A 159 -25.97 -7.54 12.55
N ILE A 160 -26.42 -8.56 11.83
CA ILE A 160 -27.83 -8.67 11.45
C ILE A 160 -28.53 -9.37 12.62
N LYS A 161 -28.77 -8.64 13.73
CA LYS A 161 -29.71 -9.14 14.72
C LYS A 161 -31.09 -9.06 14.10
N SER A 162 -31.70 -10.23 13.97
CA SER A 162 -33.13 -10.45 13.72
C SER A 162 -33.96 -9.59 14.68
N GLU A 163 -34.44 -8.43 14.21
CA GLU A 163 -35.64 -7.79 14.74
C GLU A 163 -36.85 -8.65 14.32
N ALA A 164 -36.98 -9.79 14.97
CA ALA A 164 -38.27 -10.48 15.04
C ALA A 164 -39.02 -9.83 16.22
N THR A 165 -39.84 -8.87 15.84
CA THR A 165 -41.02 -8.38 16.55
C THR A 165 -41.63 -9.46 17.46
N TYR A 166 -41.69 -9.20 18.76
CA TYR A 166 -42.72 -9.78 19.62
C TYR A 166 -43.71 -8.66 19.97
N PRO A 167 -44.99 -8.76 19.54
CA PRO A 167 -46.03 -7.89 20.05
C PRO A 167 -46.38 -8.28 21.49
N SER A 168 -46.96 -7.31 22.18
CA SER A 168 -47.23 -7.19 23.63
C SER A 168 -47.81 -8.42 24.34
#